data_AF-A0A519S5K6-F1
#
_entry.id   AF-A0A519S5K6-F1
#
_cell.length_a   1.000
_cell.length_b   1.000
_cell.length_c   1.000
_cell.angle_alpha   90.00
_cell.angle_beta   90.00
_cell.angle_gamma   90.00
#
_symmetry.space_group_name_H-M   'P 1'
#
loop_
_entity.id
_entity.type
_entity.pdbx_description
1 polymer ?
#
loop_
_entity_poly.entity_id
_entity_poly.type
_entity_poly.pdbx_seq_one_letter_code
_entity_poly.pdbx_strand_id
1 'polypeptide(L)' 'PLPDMKTGCAAWIYAGGAHHTAYSQNLTTEHLLDFANIASLEYVNIGADTKINQFRNELHWNEVAYK' A
#
# COMPACT_ATOMS: atom_id res chain seq x y z
N PRO A 1 2.96 6.84 -11.66
CA PRO A 1 2.31 6.22 -10.48
C PRO A 1 1.04 7.00 -10.15
N LEU A 2 -0.02 6.31 -9.73
CA LEU A 2 -1.23 6.95 -9.23
C LEU A 2 -1.03 7.35 -7.74
N PRO A 3 -1.77 8.34 -7.22
CA PRO A 3 -2.61 9.28 -7.98
C PRO A 3 -1.76 10.31 -8.75
N ASP A 4 -0.57 10.62 -8.24
CA ASP A 4 0.46 11.42 -8.87
C ASP A 4 1.82 11.06 -8.27
N MET A 5 2.92 11.53 -8.87
CA MET A 5 4.29 11.20 -8.43
C MET A 5 4.57 11.65 -6.99
N LYS A 6 4.12 12.84 -6.60
CA LYS A 6 4.40 13.40 -5.26
C LYS A 6 3.65 12.62 -4.19
N THR A 7 2.37 12.37 -4.41
CA THR A 7 1.51 11.63 -3.48
C THR A 7 1.92 10.17 -3.38
N GLY A 8 2.12 9.49 -4.51
CA GLY A 8 2.52 8.08 -4.52
C GLY A 8 3.88 7.85 -3.85
N CYS A 9 4.87 8.70 -4.13
CA CYS A 9 6.18 8.62 -3.50
C CYS A 9 6.13 8.89 -1.99
N ALA A 10 5.38 9.92 -1.57
CA ALA A 10 5.21 10.21 -0.14
C ALA A 10 4.55 9.04 0.60
N ALA A 11 3.46 8.47 0.06
CA ALA A 11 2.80 7.31 0.65
C ALA A 11 3.74 6.11 0.77
N TRP A 12 4.53 5.83 -0.28
CA TRP A 12 5.52 4.75 -0.28
C TRP A 12 6.58 4.93 0.83
N ILE A 13 7.11 6.15 0.98
CA ILE A 13 8.08 6.47 2.03
C ILE A 13 7.46 6.34 3.42
N TYR A 14 6.23 6.82 3.62
CA TYR A 14 5.53 6.69 4.91
C TYR A 14 5.28 5.23 5.28
N ALA A 15 4.97 4.38 4.31
CA ALA A 15 4.80 2.94 4.52
C ALA A 15 6.13 2.17 4.68
N GLY A 16 7.29 2.84 4.58
CA GLY A 16 8.59 2.19 4.64
C GLY A 16 8.89 1.29 3.44
N GLY A 17 8.29 1.55 2.28
CA GLY A 17 8.44 0.73 1.09
C GLY A 17 9.89 0.65 0.58
N ALA A 18 10.30 -0.53 0.14
CA ALA A 18 11.66 -0.78 -0.36
C ALA A 18 11.97 -0.04 -1.67
N HIS A 19 13.26 0.10 -1.99
CA HIS A 19 13.73 0.64 -3.29
C HIS A 19 13.64 -0.41 -4.41
N HIS A 20 13.70 -1.71 -4.08
CA HIS A 20 13.44 -2.79 -5.01
C HIS A 20 11.95 -3.15 -5.00
N THR A 21 11.39 -3.37 -6.18
CA THR A 21 9.98 -3.74 -6.37
C THR A 21 9.86 -4.87 -7.38
N ALA A 22 8.72 -5.56 -7.35
CA ALA A 22 8.31 -6.47 -8.41
C ALA A 22 7.25 -5.77 -9.27
N TYR A 23 7.55 -5.56 -10.56
CA TYR A 23 6.61 -4.97 -11.51
C TYR A 23 5.86 -6.06 -12.27
N SER A 24 4.56 -5.87 -12.46
CA SER A 24 3.71 -6.80 -13.21
C SER A 24 2.65 -6.05 -14.03
N GLN A 25 2.39 -6.54 -15.24
CA GLN A 25 1.26 -6.11 -16.08
C GLN A 25 0.07 -7.08 -16.00
N ASN A 26 0.29 -8.29 -15.50
CA ASN A 26 -0.71 -9.37 -15.47
C ASN A 26 -1.43 -9.46 -14.11
N LEU A 27 -0.79 -9.00 -13.03
CA LEU A 27 -1.37 -9.04 -11.69
C LEU A 27 -2.11 -7.74 -11.38
N THR A 28 -3.27 -7.86 -10.73
CA THR A 28 -4.07 -6.75 -10.23
C THR A 28 -3.80 -6.53 -8.74
N THR A 29 -4.26 -5.39 -8.20
CA THR A 29 -4.23 -5.13 -6.76
C THR A 29 -5.08 -6.12 -5.96
N GLU A 30 -6.17 -6.62 -6.55
CA GLU A 30 -7.04 -7.64 -5.95
C GLU A 30 -6.30 -8.95 -5.70
N HIS A 31 -5.50 -9.43 -6.66
CA HIS A 31 -4.67 -10.64 -6.46
C HIS A 31 -3.71 -10.49 -5.26
N LEU A 32 -3.12 -9.30 -5.06
CA LEU A 32 -2.20 -9.06 -3.94
C LEU A 32 -2.94 -8.91 -2.61
N LEU A 33 -4.14 -8.31 -2.60
CA LEU A 33 -5.00 -8.26 -1.43
C LEU A 33 -5.41 -9.67 -0.99
N ASP A 34 -5.85 -10.51 -1.93
CA ASP A 34 -6.22 -11.89 -1.65
C ASP A 34 -5.04 -12.69 -1.08
N PHE A 35 -3.85 -12.53 -1.69
CA PHE A 35 -2.63 -13.15 -1.17
C PHE A 35 -2.33 -12.70 0.26
N ALA A 36 -2.40 -11.39 0.55
CA ALA A 36 -2.15 -10.86 1.88
C ALA A 36 -3.16 -11.39 2.90
N ASN A 37 -4.44 -11.49 2.54
CA ASN A 37 -5.48 -12.07 3.38
C ASN A 37 -5.20 -13.56 3.70
N ILE A 38 -4.84 -14.36 2.70
CA ILE A 38 -4.50 -15.79 2.88
C ILE A 38 -3.27 -15.94 3.78
N ALA A 39 -2.25 -15.10 3.56
CA ALA A 39 -1.00 -15.12 4.31
C ALA A 39 -1.08 -14.42 5.68
N SER A 40 -2.23 -13.83 6.04
CA SER A 40 -2.41 -13.02 7.25
C SER A 40 -1.38 -11.88 7.37
N LEU A 41 -1.16 -11.16 6.26
CA LEU A 41 -0.26 -10.02 6.16
C LEU A 41 -1.04 -8.71 6.06
N GLU A 42 -0.47 -7.62 6.57
CA GLU A 42 -0.97 -6.28 6.29
C GLU A 42 -0.88 -5.98 4.78
N TYR A 43 -1.92 -5.35 4.23
CA TYR A 43 -1.94 -4.82 2.88
C TYR A 43 -2.40 -3.35 2.88
N VAL A 44 -1.63 -2.50 2.20
CA VAL A 44 -1.99 -1.10 1.94
C VAL A 44 -1.89 -0.81 0.45
N ASN A 45 -2.91 -0.19 -0.11
CA ASN A 45 -2.98 0.13 -1.54
C ASN A 45 -2.69 1.62 -1.79
N ILE A 46 -1.75 1.90 -2.68
CA ILE A 46 -1.49 3.26 -3.19
C ILE A 46 -2.04 3.33 -4.62
N GLY A 47 -3.28 3.80 -4.75
CA GLY A 47 -4.02 3.93 -6.01
C GLY A 47 -4.53 5.35 -6.29
N ALA A 48 -5.43 5.48 -7.28
CA ALA A 48 -6.00 6.77 -7.71
C ALA A 48 -6.71 7.54 -6.60
N ASP A 49 -7.28 6.85 -5.60
CA ASP A 49 -8.03 7.46 -4.51
C ASP A 49 -7.18 7.77 -3.26
N THR A 50 -5.86 7.56 -3.34
CA THR A 50 -4.96 7.74 -2.19
C THR A 50 -4.94 9.19 -1.73
N LYS A 51 -5.31 9.42 -0.46
CA LYS A 51 -5.18 10.71 0.23
C LYS A 51 -4.21 10.54 1.39
N ILE A 52 -3.10 11.28 1.39
CA ILE A 52 -2.00 11.09 2.36
C ILE A 52 -2.48 11.09 3.82
N ASN A 53 -3.39 11.98 4.21
CA ASN A 53 -3.85 12.04 5.59
C ASN A 53 -4.62 10.77 6.00
N GLN A 54 -5.44 10.25 5.09
CA GLN A 54 -6.20 9.01 5.30
C GLN A 54 -5.26 7.80 5.33
N PHE A 55 -4.33 7.73 4.37
CA PHE A 55 -3.33 6.67 4.28
C PHE A 55 -2.47 6.57 5.55
N ARG A 56 -2.04 7.71 6.11
CA ARG A 56 -1.28 7.73 7.37
C ARG A 56 -2.10 7.22 8.55
N ASN A 57 -3.40 7.52 8.61
CA ASN A 57 -4.27 6.98 9.65
C ASN A 57 -4.43 5.48 9.51
N GLU A 58 -4.60 4.97 8.29
CA GLU A 58 -4.68 3.53 8.00
C GLU A 58 -3.44 2.79 8.53
N LEU A 59 -2.23 3.30 8.27
CA LEU A 59 -1.00 2.72 8.82
C LEU A 59 -1.00 2.65 10.35
N HIS A 60 -1.45 3.72 11.04
CA HIS A 60 -1.49 3.72 12.51
C HIS A 60 -2.52 2.75 13.07
N TRP A 61 -3.68 2.62 12.43
CA TRP A 61 -4.71 1.67 12.85
C TRP A 61 -4.26 0.23 12.59
N ASN A 62 -3.65 -0.03 11.44
CA ASN A 62 -3.14 -1.35 11.08
C ASN A 62 -2.01 -1.79 12.01
N GLU A 63 -1.09 -0.89 12.42
CA GLU A 63 -0.01 -1.23 13.36
C GLU A 63 -0.57 -1.85 14.66
N VAL A 64 -1.73 -1.38 15.12
CA VAL A 64 -2.40 -1.94 16.31
C VAL A 64 -3.13 -3.24 15.98
N ALA A 65 -3.76 -3.33 14.81
CA ALA A 65 -4.55 -4.49 14.40
C ALA A 65 -3.72 -5.73 14.03
N TYR A 66 -2.50 -5.54 13.50
CA TYR A 66 -1.59 -6.60 13.05
C TYR A 66 -0.43 -6.86 14.02
N LYS A 67 -0.52 -6.37 15.27
CA LYS A 67 0.43 -6.65 16.34
C LYS A 67 0.26 -8.04 16.96
#